data_AF-A0A1T4JH06-F1
#
_entry.id   AF-A0A1T4JH06-F1
#
_cell.length_a   1.000
_cell.length_b   1.000
_cell.length_c   1.000
_cell.angle_alpha   90.00
_cell.angle_beta   90.00
_cell.angle_gamma   90.00
#
_symmetry.space_group_name_H-M   'P 1'
#
loop_
_entity.id
_entity.type
_entity.pdbx_description
1 polymer ?
#
loop_
_entity_poly.entity_id
_entity_poly.type
_entity_poly.pdbx_seq_one_letter_code
_entity_poly.pdbx_strand_id
1 'polypeptide(L)'
;MMFAESSCNKDLASKIKAHFALGPVTTIGHIESPIKYLANFVPEVEDLLKIFGIHDFLPNNEIMRILAVLFCEPLGIRDVCSDVIFILDGFDQSQLNMTRLPVYISHTPAGTSVKNMIHYAQMYKSKKFEMYDYGKDNIKRYGQNTPPQYNISAITVPTMLYWGGNDWLADPDDVSLLMKALPPKTLIDNKELKAWQHLDFIWGLDAAELVYDDIVTRIKKMEGIYY
;
A
#
# COMPACT_ATOMS: atom_id res chain seq x y z
N MET A 1 -4.91 6.07 6.01
CA MET A 1 -4.02 4.94 6.37
C MET A 1 -3.88 4.85 7.89
N MET A 2 -3.91 3.65 8.47
CA MET A 2 -3.96 3.43 9.93
C MET A 2 -2.69 3.91 10.66
N PHE A 3 -1.48 3.68 10.11
CA PHE A 3 -0.24 4.16 10.71
C PHE A 3 -0.17 5.70 10.80
N ALA A 4 -0.62 6.39 9.76
CA ALA A 4 -0.66 7.85 9.74
C ALA A 4 -1.60 8.38 10.83
N GLU A 5 -2.84 7.89 10.83
CA GLU A 5 -3.87 8.37 11.75
C GLU A 5 -3.52 8.05 13.22
N SER A 6 -3.07 6.82 13.51
CA SER A 6 -2.67 6.43 14.87
C SER A 6 -1.42 7.16 15.38
N SER A 7 -0.59 7.72 14.49
CA SER A 7 0.58 8.52 14.88
C SER A 7 0.22 9.92 15.40
N CYS A 8 -0.92 10.48 14.98
CA CYS A 8 -1.31 11.85 15.29
C CYS A 8 -2.63 11.97 16.07
N ASN A 9 -3.49 10.95 16.06
CA ASN A 9 -4.79 10.97 16.72
C ASN A 9 -4.86 9.98 17.90
N LYS A 10 -4.54 10.49 19.10
CA LYS A 10 -4.54 9.67 20.33
C LYS A 10 -5.93 9.20 20.74
N ASP A 11 -6.99 9.97 20.46
CA ASP A 11 -8.36 9.58 20.77
C ASP A 11 -8.76 8.35 19.94
N LEU A 12 -8.50 8.37 18.63
CA LEU A 12 -8.73 7.20 17.78
C LEU A 12 -7.85 6.03 18.23
N ALA A 13 -6.55 6.25 18.41
CA ALA A 13 -5.62 5.19 18.81
C ALA A 13 -6.07 4.47 20.10
N SER A 14 -6.66 5.19 21.05
CA SER A 14 -7.17 4.61 22.31
C SER A 14 -8.36 3.67 22.14
N LYS A 15 -9.05 3.74 20.99
CA LYS A 15 -10.22 2.91 20.67
C LYS A 15 -9.84 1.64 19.91
N ILE A 16 -8.59 1.51 19.49
CA ILE A 16 -8.13 0.36 18.72
C ILE A 16 -7.39 -0.62 19.64
N LYS A 17 -7.97 -1.81 19.81
CA LYS A 17 -7.40 -2.87 20.65
C LYS A 17 -6.14 -3.48 20.04
N ALA A 18 -6.15 -3.72 18.74
CA ALA A 18 -5.02 -4.22 17.97
C ALA A 18 -5.15 -3.83 16.49
N HIS A 19 -4.02 -3.75 15.79
CA HIS A 19 -3.91 -3.49 14.37
C HIS A 19 -3.20 -4.67 13.69
N PHE A 20 -3.90 -5.38 12.81
CA PHE A 20 -3.33 -6.43 11.97
C PHE A 20 -3.09 -5.82 10.58
N ALA A 21 -1.83 -5.50 10.27
CA ALA A 21 -1.46 -4.86 9.02
C ALA A 21 -1.02 -5.92 8.00
N LEU A 22 -1.75 -6.04 6.90
CA LEU A 22 -1.46 -6.95 5.78
C LEU A 22 -0.88 -6.13 4.63
N GLY A 23 0.32 -6.48 4.14
CA GLY A 23 1.05 -5.66 3.17
C GLY A 23 1.27 -4.22 3.67
N PRO A 24 1.94 -4.01 4.82
CA PRO A 24 1.98 -2.70 5.47
C PRO A 24 2.81 -1.67 4.68
N VAL A 25 2.17 -0.60 4.22
CA VAL A 25 2.82 0.52 3.53
C VAL A 25 2.95 1.75 4.46
N THR A 26 4.17 2.26 4.61
CA THR A 26 4.43 3.57 5.25
C THR A 26 5.38 4.43 4.42
N THR A 27 6.42 3.82 3.87
CA THR A 27 7.19 4.37 2.74
C THR A 27 6.99 3.48 1.53
N ILE A 28 7.28 4.03 0.35
CA ILE A 28 7.36 3.29 -0.92
C ILE A 28 8.68 3.63 -1.63
N GLY A 29 9.75 3.88 -0.88
CA GLY A 29 11.04 4.31 -1.41
C GLY A 29 11.84 3.20 -2.11
N HIS A 30 11.45 1.93 -1.93
CA HIS A 30 12.16 0.75 -2.43
C HIS A 30 11.27 -0.18 -3.28
N ILE A 31 10.07 0.27 -3.66
CA ILE A 31 9.11 -0.52 -4.44
C ILE A 31 9.69 -1.04 -5.75
N GLU A 32 9.25 -2.24 -6.13
CA GLU A 32 9.57 -2.83 -7.43
C GLU A 32 8.49 -2.57 -8.48
N SER A 33 7.32 -2.11 -8.06
CA SER A 33 6.23 -1.78 -8.99
C SER A 33 6.69 -0.80 -10.09
N PRO A 34 6.33 -1.06 -11.38
CA PRO A 34 6.61 -0.16 -12.49
C PRO A 34 6.09 1.28 -12.31
N ILE A 35 5.15 1.52 -11.38
CA ILE A 35 4.67 2.89 -11.11
C ILE A 35 5.78 3.83 -10.63
N LYS A 36 6.89 3.30 -10.10
CA LYS A 36 8.06 4.10 -9.74
C LYS A 36 8.57 4.98 -10.88
N TYR A 37 8.41 4.55 -12.14
CA TYR A 37 8.79 5.35 -13.30
C TYR A 37 7.87 6.55 -13.52
N LEU A 38 6.58 6.44 -13.19
CA LEU A 38 5.63 7.55 -13.27
C LEU A 38 5.97 8.64 -12.25
N ALA A 39 6.63 8.27 -11.14
CA ALA A 39 6.97 9.23 -10.11
C ALA A 39 7.89 10.36 -10.60
N ASN A 40 8.71 10.11 -11.62
CA ASN A 40 9.59 11.11 -12.19
C ASN A 40 8.83 12.26 -12.89
N PHE A 41 7.64 12.02 -13.41
CA PHE A 41 6.84 12.97 -14.21
C PHE A 41 5.80 13.78 -13.41
N VAL A 42 5.76 13.59 -12.09
CA VAL A 42 4.68 14.06 -11.21
C VAL A 42 4.43 15.58 -11.21
N PRO A 43 5.45 16.45 -11.14
CA PRO A 43 5.21 17.90 -11.06
C PRO A 43 4.49 18.43 -12.31
N GLU A 44 4.94 18.00 -13.49
CA GLU A 44 4.38 18.43 -14.77
C GLU A 44 2.99 17.83 -15.01
N VAL A 45 2.76 16.60 -14.54
CA VAL A 45 1.50 15.89 -14.69
C VAL A 45 0.42 16.44 -13.75
N GLU A 46 0.76 16.83 -12.51
CA GLU A 46 -0.21 17.40 -11.56
C GLU A 46 -0.85 18.69 -12.08
N ASP A 47 -0.03 19.62 -12.57
CA ASP A 47 -0.51 20.90 -13.07
C ASP A 47 -1.32 20.72 -14.37
N LEU A 48 -0.86 19.83 -15.26
CA LEU A 48 -1.58 19.49 -16.48
C LEU A 48 -2.96 18.88 -16.18
N LEU A 49 -3.03 17.90 -15.29
CA LEU A 49 -4.28 17.22 -14.94
C LEU A 49 -5.27 18.16 -14.25
N LYS A 50 -4.78 19.08 -13.41
CA LYS A 50 -5.61 20.15 -12.80
C LYS A 50 -6.17 21.10 -13.86
N ILE A 51 -5.36 21.53 -14.83
CA ILE A 51 -5.80 22.43 -15.91
C ILE A 51 -6.92 21.78 -16.73
N PHE A 52 -6.84 20.47 -16.99
CA PHE A 52 -7.87 19.73 -17.71
C PHE A 52 -9.06 19.28 -16.85
N GLY A 53 -9.09 19.62 -15.55
CA GLY A 53 -10.18 19.25 -14.64
C GLY A 53 -10.27 17.76 -14.34
N ILE A 54 -9.17 17.01 -14.52
CA ILE A 54 -9.10 15.58 -14.26
C ILE A 54 -8.75 15.39 -12.78
N HIS A 55 -9.76 15.05 -11.99
CA HIS A 55 -9.62 14.82 -10.55
C HIS A 55 -9.62 13.34 -10.18
N ASP A 56 -10.31 12.53 -10.99
CA ASP A 56 -10.41 11.09 -10.80
C ASP A 56 -9.29 10.38 -11.57
N PHE A 57 -8.60 9.49 -10.86
CA PHE A 57 -7.73 8.51 -11.47
C PHE A 57 -8.55 7.24 -11.71
N LEU A 58 -9.05 7.12 -12.94
CA LEU A 58 -9.68 5.91 -13.47
C LEU A 58 -8.64 5.19 -14.33
N PRO A 59 -8.05 4.09 -13.85
CA PRO A 59 -6.88 3.51 -14.48
C PRO A 59 -7.17 2.56 -15.64
N ASN A 60 -8.43 2.36 -16.05
CA ASN A 60 -8.73 1.64 -17.30
C ASN A 60 -8.62 2.59 -18.52
N ASN A 61 -7.43 3.16 -18.73
CA ASN A 61 -7.13 4.06 -19.85
C ASN A 61 -5.94 3.59 -20.70
N GLU A 62 -5.68 4.30 -21.80
CA GLU A 62 -4.69 3.93 -22.81
C GLU A 62 -3.24 3.84 -22.27
N ILE A 63 -2.88 4.65 -21.27
CA ILE A 63 -1.55 4.64 -20.65
C ILE A 63 -1.31 3.31 -19.93
N MET A 64 -2.33 2.82 -19.21
CA MET A 64 -2.24 1.56 -18.49
C MET A 64 -2.17 0.34 -19.41
N ARG A 65 -2.86 0.40 -20.56
CA ARG A 65 -2.73 -0.61 -21.62
C ARG A 65 -1.29 -0.70 -22.15
N ILE A 66 -0.59 0.43 -22.28
CA ILE A 66 0.80 0.46 -22.74
C ILE A 66 1.75 -0.12 -21.68
N LEU A 67 1.58 0.26 -20.41
CA LEU A 67 2.38 -0.29 -19.30
C LEU A 67 2.20 -1.81 -19.20
N ALA A 68 0.97 -2.30 -19.31
CA ALA A 68 0.66 -3.73 -19.32
C ALA A 68 1.40 -4.50 -20.42
N VAL A 69 1.43 -3.98 -21.66
CA VAL A 69 2.12 -4.62 -22.78
C VAL A 69 3.63 -4.67 -22.54
N LEU A 70 4.24 -3.56 -22.12
CA LEU A 70 5.69 -3.48 -21.95
C LEU A 70 6.24 -4.41 -20.86
N PHE A 71 5.54 -4.53 -19.74
CA PHE A 71 6.05 -5.27 -18.58
C PHE A 71 5.60 -6.74 -18.52
N CYS A 72 4.54 -7.11 -19.23
CA CYS A 72 3.94 -8.44 -19.07
C CYS A 72 3.86 -9.33 -20.31
N GLU A 73 4.21 -8.82 -21.48
CA GLU A 73 4.43 -9.66 -22.66
C GLU A 73 5.47 -10.77 -22.43
N PRO A 74 6.55 -10.58 -21.65
CA PRO A 74 7.49 -11.65 -21.32
C PRO A 74 6.92 -12.78 -20.44
N LEU A 75 5.80 -12.55 -19.73
CA LEU A 75 5.25 -13.46 -18.72
C LEU A 75 4.07 -14.32 -19.21
N GLY A 76 3.60 -14.13 -20.45
CA GLY A 76 2.54 -14.96 -21.05
C GLY A 76 1.13 -14.79 -20.45
N ILE A 77 0.91 -13.72 -19.66
CA ILE A 77 -0.31 -13.47 -18.86
C ILE A 77 -0.94 -12.12 -19.22
N ARG A 78 -1.01 -11.81 -20.52
CA ARG A 78 -1.39 -10.50 -21.06
C ARG A 78 -2.71 -9.95 -20.49
N ASP A 79 -3.70 -10.82 -20.27
CA ASP A 79 -5.01 -10.40 -19.77
C ASP A 79 -4.96 -10.00 -18.29
N VAL A 80 -4.21 -10.72 -17.45
CA VAL A 80 -3.99 -10.39 -16.03
C VAL A 80 -3.26 -9.06 -15.93
N CYS A 81 -2.20 -8.89 -16.70
CA CYS A 81 -1.41 -7.68 -16.64
C CYS A 81 -2.04 -6.45 -17.27
N SER A 82 -3.10 -6.62 -18.07
CA SER A 82 -3.88 -5.49 -18.56
C SER A 82 -4.63 -4.75 -17.45
N ASP A 83 -4.81 -5.39 -16.29
CA ASP A 83 -5.37 -4.74 -15.11
C ASP A 83 -4.27 -4.02 -14.33
N VAL A 84 -4.46 -2.71 -14.15
CA VAL A 84 -3.56 -1.83 -13.42
C VAL A 84 -3.25 -2.31 -12.01
N ILE A 85 -4.17 -2.98 -11.31
CA ILE A 85 -3.95 -3.36 -9.92
C ILE A 85 -2.76 -4.30 -9.79
N PHE A 86 -2.59 -5.23 -10.72
CA PHE A 86 -1.43 -6.14 -10.74
C PHE A 86 -0.13 -5.42 -11.12
N ILE A 87 -0.19 -4.32 -11.86
CA ILE A 87 0.99 -3.47 -12.12
C ILE A 87 1.40 -2.73 -10.84
N LEU A 88 0.43 -2.24 -10.07
CA LEU A 88 0.69 -1.53 -8.81
C LEU A 88 1.20 -2.46 -7.73
N ASP A 89 0.60 -3.63 -7.61
CA ASP A 89 0.66 -4.47 -6.42
C ASP A 89 1.48 -5.76 -6.65
N GLY A 90 1.85 -6.07 -7.89
CA GLY A 90 2.52 -7.32 -8.25
C GLY A 90 1.53 -8.48 -8.46
N PHE A 91 2.05 -9.61 -8.94
CA PHE A 91 1.23 -10.76 -9.33
C PHE A 91 1.89 -12.09 -8.98
N ASP A 92 1.15 -12.96 -8.29
CA ASP A 92 1.49 -14.37 -8.08
C ASP A 92 0.46 -15.27 -8.77
N GLN A 93 0.86 -15.86 -9.91
CA GLN A 93 0.00 -16.75 -10.67
C GLN A 93 -0.38 -18.01 -9.90
N SER A 94 0.49 -18.49 -9.03
CA SER A 94 0.27 -19.72 -8.27
C SER A 94 -0.79 -19.54 -7.18
N GLN A 95 -0.95 -18.31 -6.71
CA GLN A 95 -1.92 -17.92 -5.68
C GLN A 95 -3.21 -17.32 -6.24
N LEU A 96 -3.26 -16.97 -7.53
CA LEU A 96 -4.47 -16.40 -8.12
C LEU A 96 -5.45 -17.48 -8.64
N ASN A 97 -6.68 -17.44 -8.14
CA ASN A 97 -7.78 -18.20 -8.75
C ASN A 97 -8.19 -17.59 -10.12
N MET A 98 -7.64 -18.14 -11.20
CA MET A 98 -7.87 -17.66 -12.57
C MET A 98 -9.34 -17.68 -13.00
N THR A 99 -10.14 -18.64 -12.51
CA THR A 99 -11.59 -18.70 -12.83
C THR A 99 -12.35 -17.52 -12.21
N ARG A 100 -11.81 -16.91 -11.15
CA ARG A 100 -12.38 -15.73 -10.49
C ARG A 100 -11.83 -14.41 -11.00
N LEU A 101 -10.81 -14.43 -11.86
CA LEU A 101 -10.20 -13.22 -12.42
C LEU A 101 -11.23 -12.22 -12.99
N PRO A 102 -12.26 -12.62 -13.76
CA PRO A 102 -13.27 -11.67 -14.26
C PRO A 102 -13.98 -10.88 -13.16
N VAL A 103 -14.12 -11.45 -11.97
CA VAL A 103 -14.74 -10.79 -10.81
C VAL A 103 -13.76 -9.81 -10.17
N TYR A 104 -12.48 -10.16 -10.07
CA TYR A 104 -11.47 -9.28 -9.50
C TYR A 104 -11.33 -8.00 -10.33
N ILE A 105 -11.19 -8.14 -11.66
CA ILE A 105 -10.98 -7.02 -12.59
C ILE A 105 -12.26 -6.21 -12.86
N SER A 106 -13.46 -6.77 -12.63
CA SER A 106 -14.70 -5.99 -12.74
C SER A 106 -14.96 -5.11 -11.52
N HIS A 107 -14.33 -5.44 -10.39
CA HIS A 107 -14.47 -4.70 -9.12
C HIS A 107 -13.23 -3.90 -8.75
N THR A 108 -12.12 -4.13 -9.44
CA THR A 108 -10.84 -3.50 -9.18
C THR A 108 -10.31 -2.90 -10.46
N PRO A 109 -9.78 -1.67 -10.41
CA PRO A 109 -9.78 -0.77 -9.25
C PRO A 109 -11.11 -0.03 -9.09
N ALA A 110 -11.44 0.30 -7.84
CA ALA A 110 -12.67 1.02 -7.48
C ALA A 110 -12.58 2.56 -7.63
N GLY A 111 -11.48 3.06 -8.20
CA GLY A 111 -11.20 4.49 -8.37
C GLY A 111 -10.45 5.13 -7.19
N THR A 112 -9.64 6.14 -7.49
CA THR A 112 -8.98 7.01 -6.50
C THR A 112 -8.78 8.40 -7.10
N SER A 113 -8.31 9.37 -6.31
CA SER A 113 -8.02 10.71 -6.84
C SER A 113 -6.62 10.77 -7.47
N VAL A 114 -6.46 11.61 -8.50
CA VAL A 114 -5.14 11.95 -9.07
C VAL A 114 -4.18 12.44 -7.97
N LYS A 115 -4.70 13.23 -7.03
CA LYS A 115 -3.94 13.72 -5.88
C LYS A 115 -3.37 12.59 -5.02
N ASN A 116 -4.13 11.51 -4.82
CA ASN A 116 -3.65 10.36 -4.08
C ASN A 116 -2.48 9.69 -4.81
N MET A 117 -2.57 9.51 -6.13
CA MET A 117 -1.47 8.94 -6.93
C MET A 117 -0.22 9.83 -6.91
N ILE A 118 -0.40 11.15 -6.95
CA ILE A 118 0.70 12.11 -6.78
C ILE A 118 1.35 11.96 -5.41
N HIS A 119 0.56 11.78 -4.34
CA HIS A 119 1.11 11.59 -3.00
C HIS A 119 1.99 10.35 -2.90
N TYR A 120 1.56 9.22 -3.48
CA TYR A 120 2.40 8.03 -3.57
C TYR A 120 3.72 8.34 -4.29
N ALA A 121 3.65 9.06 -5.39
CA ALA A 121 4.83 9.39 -6.14
C ALA A 121 5.76 10.40 -5.42
N GLN A 122 5.21 11.31 -4.62
CA GLN A 122 5.97 12.15 -3.69
C GLN A 122 6.68 11.29 -2.63
N MET A 123 5.98 10.30 -2.04
CA MET A 123 6.57 9.37 -1.08
C MET A 123 7.70 8.54 -1.68
N TYR A 124 7.57 8.07 -2.93
CA TYR A 124 8.64 7.38 -3.65
C TYR A 124 9.88 8.28 -3.79
N LYS A 125 9.68 9.53 -4.23
CA LYS A 125 10.78 10.50 -4.42
C LYS A 125 11.47 10.90 -3.12
N SER A 126 10.69 11.18 -2.07
CA SER A 126 11.24 11.68 -0.81
C SER A 126 11.76 10.57 0.10
N LYS A 127 11.29 9.32 -0.12
CA LYS A 127 11.56 8.14 0.72
C LYS A 127 11.14 8.36 2.18
N LYS A 128 10.10 9.19 2.39
CA LYS A 128 9.61 9.56 3.73
C LYS A 128 8.13 9.24 3.86
N PHE A 129 7.74 8.90 5.09
CA PHE A 129 6.35 8.79 5.47
C PHE A 129 5.84 10.16 5.92
N GLU A 130 5.32 10.95 4.98
CA GLU A 130 4.96 12.34 5.20
C GLU A 130 3.62 12.74 4.59
N MET A 131 3.08 13.86 5.03
CA MET A 131 1.87 14.43 4.45
C MET A 131 2.09 14.89 3.00
N TYR A 132 1.01 15.19 2.30
CA TYR A 132 1.05 15.67 0.91
C TYR A 132 1.88 16.95 0.78
N ASP A 133 2.81 16.99 -0.17
CA ASP A 133 3.56 18.20 -0.49
C ASP A 133 2.73 19.10 -1.44
N TYR A 134 2.28 20.25 -0.95
CA TYR A 134 1.56 21.25 -1.74
C TYR A 134 2.49 22.31 -2.36
N GLY A 135 3.80 22.11 -2.33
CA GLY A 135 4.79 23.06 -2.77
C GLY A 135 4.71 24.36 -1.97
N LYS A 136 4.58 25.50 -2.67
CA LYS A 136 4.55 26.84 -2.04
C LYS A 136 3.39 27.01 -1.04
N ASP A 137 2.31 26.25 -1.22
CA ASP A 137 1.16 26.34 -0.32
C ASP A 137 1.35 25.60 1.01
N ASN A 138 2.47 24.88 1.21
CA ASN A 138 2.77 24.23 2.49
C ASN A 138 2.75 25.22 3.65
N ILE A 139 3.25 26.45 3.47
CA ILE A 139 3.19 27.50 4.50
C ILE A 139 1.73 27.74 4.94
N LYS A 140 0.81 27.84 3.98
CA LYS A 140 -0.61 28.10 4.26
C LYS A 140 -1.28 26.91 4.96
N ARG A 141 -0.89 25.68 4.63
CA ARG A 141 -1.52 24.45 5.14
C ARG A 141 -0.91 23.92 6.43
N TYR A 142 0.38 24.08 6.59
CA TYR A 142 1.18 23.46 7.66
C TYR A 142 1.94 24.47 8.52
N GLY A 143 2.01 25.74 8.12
CA GLY A 143 2.83 26.75 8.80
C GLY A 143 4.34 26.59 8.56
N GLN A 144 4.74 25.68 7.66
CA GLN A 144 6.14 25.39 7.32
C GLN A 144 6.30 25.10 5.82
N ASN A 145 7.52 25.21 5.29
CA ASN A 145 7.79 25.08 3.86
C ASN A 145 7.71 23.63 3.33
N THR A 146 7.90 22.64 4.19
CA THR A 146 7.92 21.22 3.82
C THR A 146 6.76 20.49 4.47
N PRO A 147 6.23 19.41 3.88
CA PRO A 147 5.22 18.60 4.56
C PRO A 147 5.77 18.03 5.87
N PRO A 148 4.96 17.97 6.94
CA PRO A 148 5.36 17.30 8.17
C PRO A 148 5.38 15.77 7.98
N GLN A 149 6.33 15.10 8.63
CA GLN A 149 6.41 13.64 8.66
C GLN A 149 5.46 13.06 9.71
N TYR A 150 4.90 11.88 9.42
CA TYR A 150 4.15 11.13 10.41
C TYR A 150 5.10 10.48 11.41
N ASN A 151 4.81 10.62 12.71
CA ASN A 151 5.69 10.14 13.76
C ASN A 151 5.39 8.68 14.12
N ILE A 152 6.01 7.73 13.43
CA ILE A 152 5.82 6.29 13.69
C ILE A 152 6.14 5.93 15.16
N SER A 153 7.12 6.60 15.78
CA SER A 153 7.47 6.37 17.18
C SER A 153 6.41 6.83 18.18
N ALA A 154 5.41 7.62 17.76
CA ALA A 154 4.26 8.00 18.58
C ALA A 154 3.13 6.96 18.57
N ILE A 155 3.19 5.93 17.72
CA ILE A 155 2.14 4.93 17.59
C ILE A 155 2.16 4.01 18.82
N THR A 156 1.01 3.93 19.50
CA THR A 156 0.81 3.11 20.71
C THR A 156 -0.05 1.88 20.48
N VAL A 157 -0.69 1.75 19.32
CA VAL A 157 -1.61 0.65 19.01
C VAL A 157 -0.84 -0.66 18.83
N PRO A 158 -1.12 -1.71 19.62
CA PRO A 158 -0.52 -3.04 19.42
C PRO A 158 -0.66 -3.50 17.97
N THR A 159 0.44 -3.71 17.28
CA THR A 159 0.47 -3.95 15.83
C THR A 159 1.14 -5.29 15.51
N MET A 160 0.49 -6.09 14.66
CA MET A 160 1.00 -7.29 14.02
C MET A 160 1.20 -7.01 12.54
N LEU A 161 2.33 -7.40 11.98
CA LEU A 161 2.63 -7.21 10.55
C LEU A 161 2.62 -8.56 9.82
N TYR A 162 1.91 -8.64 8.70
CA TYR A 162 2.02 -9.74 7.73
C TYR A 162 2.52 -9.14 6.42
N TRP A 163 3.63 -9.67 5.90
CA TRP A 163 4.32 -9.07 4.76
C TRP A 163 4.87 -10.14 3.82
N GLY A 164 4.86 -9.84 2.52
CA GLY A 164 5.26 -10.77 1.47
C GLY A 164 6.72 -10.60 1.13
N GLY A 165 7.46 -11.69 0.93
CA GLY A 165 8.88 -11.63 0.56
C GLY A 165 9.11 -11.15 -0.88
N ASN A 166 8.08 -11.25 -1.74
CA ASN A 166 8.13 -10.81 -3.12
C ASN A 166 7.25 -9.58 -3.38
N ASP A 167 6.61 -9.00 -2.35
CA ASP A 167 5.65 -7.90 -2.47
C ASP A 167 6.28 -6.68 -3.15
N TRP A 168 5.67 -6.21 -4.25
CA TRP A 168 6.18 -5.09 -5.03
C TRP A 168 5.86 -3.71 -4.45
N LEU A 169 4.83 -3.60 -3.61
CA LEU A 169 4.31 -2.33 -3.11
C LEU A 169 4.68 -2.11 -1.64
N ALA A 170 4.50 -3.13 -0.80
CA ALA A 170 4.99 -3.16 0.57
C ALA A 170 6.29 -3.96 0.61
N ASP A 171 7.32 -3.46 -0.08
CA ASP A 171 8.55 -4.20 -0.30
C ASP A 171 9.29 -4.51 1.02
N PRO A 172 10.06 -5.62 1.08
CA PRO A 172 10.76 -6.03 2.29
C PRO A 172 11.68 -4.98 2.91
N ASP A 173 12.31 -4.10 2.12
CA ASP A 173 13.20 -3.06 2.63
C ASP A 173 12.40 -1.96 3.34
N ASP A 174 11.31 -1.49 2.74
CA ASP A 174 10.40 -0.52 3.37
C ASP A 174 9.68 -1.11 4.60
N VAL A 175 9.29 -2.39 4.57
CA VAL A 175 8.75 -3.08 5.75
C VAL A 175 9.80 -3.21 6.86
N SER A 176 11.07 -3.47 6.50
CA SER A 176 12.19 -3.49 7.46
C SER A 176 12.39 -2.12 8.13
N LEU A 177 12.27 -1.02 7.37
CA LEU A 177 12.33 0.34 7.90
C LEU A 177 11.18 0.61 8.88
N LEU A 178 9.95 0.20 8.54
CA LEU A 178 8.80 0.31 9.42
C LEU A 178 9.03 -0.45 10.74
N MET A 179 9.46 -1.71 10.67
CA MET A 179 9.73 -2.54 11.86
C MET A 179 10.76 -1.89 12.79
N LYS A 180 11.80 -1.25 12.24
CA LYS A 180 12.83 -0.54 13.01
C LYS A 180 12.31 0.77 13.62
N ALA A 181 11.36 1.44 12.97
CA ALA A 181 10.81 2.72 13.42
C ALA A 181 9.70 2.58 14.47
N LEU A 182 8.98 1.44 14.47
CA LEU A 182 7.94 1.15 15.45
C LEU A 182 8.51 1.03 16.87
N PRO A 183 7.82 1.55 17.89
CA PRO A 183 8.24 1.33 19.27
C PRO A 183 8.25 -0.17 19.61
N PRO A 184 9.24 -0.68 20.37
CA PRO A 184 9.35 -2.10 20.68
C PRO A 184 8.12 -2.71 21.38
N LYS A 185 7.37 -1.90 22.13
CA LYS A 185 6.13 -2.33 22.81
C LYS A 185 4.90 -2.34 21.89
N THR A 186 5.01 -1.67 20.74
CA THR A 186 3.94 -1.52 19.76
C THR A 186 3.97 -2.65 18.74
N LEU A 187 5.15 -3.07 18.26
CA LEU A 187 5.29 -4.23 17.39
C LEU A 187 5.18 -5.51 18.21
N ILE A 188 4.01 -6.16 18.15
CA ILE A 188 3.72 -7.37 18.93
C ILE A 188 4.42 -8.58 18.34
N ASP A 189 4.34 -8.72 17.01
CA ASP A 189 4.89 -9.85 16.26
C ASP A 189 4.86 -9.50 14.75
N ASN A 190 5.54 -10.29 13.91
CA ASN A 190 5.47 -10.17 12.46
C ASN A 190 5.59 -11.54 11.78
N LYS A 191 4.97 -11.68 10.61
CA LYS A 191 4.99 -12.91 9.80
C LYS A 191 5.35 -12.61 8.35
N GLU A 192 6.51 -13.10 7.94
CA GLU A 192 6.95 -13.11 6.54
C GLU A 192 6.32 -14.29 5.78
N LEU A 193 5.75 -13.99 4.62
CA LEU A 193 5.25 -14.97 3.65
C LEU A 193 6.12 -14.88 2.40
N LYS A 194 7.21 -15.65 2.40
CA LYS A 194 8.35 -15.47 1.47
C LYS A 194 7.98 -15.40 0.00
N ALA A 195 7.03 -16.22 -0.43
CA ALA A 195 6.64 -16.29 -1.85
C ALA A 195 5.60 -15.22 -2.24
N TRP A 196 4.90 -14.65 -1.26
CA TRP A 196 3.71 -13.85 -1.51
C TRP A 196 4.02 -12.47 -2.10
N GLN A 197 3.10 -12.05 -2.97
CA GLN A 197 2.92 -10.72 -3.55
C GLN A 197 1.84 -9.95 -2.76
N HIS A 198 1.64 -8.67 -3.09
CA HIS A 198 0.76 -7.78 -2.33
C HIS A 198 -0.71 -8.23 -2.33
N LEU A 199 -1.18 -8.78 -3.45
CA LEU A 199 -2.58 -9.17 -3.59
C LEU A 199 -2.90 -10.53 -2.96
N ASP A 200 -1.90 -11.31 -2.57
CA ASP A 200 -2.11 -12.61 -1.94
C ASP A 200 -2.79 -12.45 -0.58
N PHE A 201 -2.58 -11.33 0.11
CA PHE A 201 -3.26 -10.99 1.35
C PHE A 201 -4.78 -10.86 1.26
N ILE A 202 -5.33 -10.75 0.04
CA ILE A 202 -6.78 -10.65 -0.20
C ILE A 202 -7.30 -11.72 -1.17
N TRP A 203 -6.48 -12.17 -2.12
CA TRP A 203 -6.87 -13.09 -3.20
C TRP A 203 -6.11 -14.42 -3.22
N GLY A 204 -5.11 -14.58 -2.35
CA GLY A 204 -4.29 -15.79 -2.28
C GLY A 204 -5.12 -17.01 -1.90
N LEU A 205 -4.89 -18.12 -2.58
CA LEU A 205 -5.60 -19.38 -2.37
C LEU A 205 -5.38 -19.95 -0.97
N ASP A 206 -4.18 -19.74 -0.41
CA ASP A 206 -3.81 -20.18 0.94
C ASP A 206 -3.93 -19.09 2.01
N ALA A 207 -4.50 -17.92 1.68
CA ALA A 207 -4.55 -16.78 2.58
C ALA A 207 -5.37 -17.04 3.85
N ALA A 208 -6.41 -17.87 3.74
CA ALA A 208 -7.20 -18.29 4.89
C ALA A 208 -6.36 -19.05 5.92
N GLU A 209 -5.62 -20.05 5.46
CA GLU A 209 -4.79 -20.90 6.31
C GLU A 209 -3.60 -20.14 6.89
N LEU A 210 -2.90 -19.35 6.05
CA LEU A 210 -1.65 -18.73 6.44
C LEU A 210 -1.83 -17.40 7.18
N VAL A 211 -2.92 -16.67 6.99
CA VAL A 211 -3.11 -15.33 7.58
C VAL A 211 -4.40 -15.24 8.37
N TYR A 212 -5.55 -15.54 7.75
CA TYR A 212 -6.84 -15.24 8.39
C TYR A 212 -7.08 -16.07 9.65
N ASP A 213 -6.73 -17.36 9.64
CA ASP A 213 -6.86 -18.24 10.81
C ASP A 213 -5.95 -17.81 11.97
N ASP A 214 -4.74 -17.33 11.67
CA ASP A 214 -3.83 -16.78 12.69
C ASP A 214 -4.38 -15.49 13.29
N ILE A 215 -4.93 -14.59 12.48
CA ILE A 215 -5.59 -13.36 12.96
C ILE A 215 -6.77 -13.70 13.86
N VAL A 216 -7.67 -14.59 13.42
CA VAL A 216 -8.83 -15.02 14.22
C VAL A 216 -8.39 -15.63 15.54
N THR A 217 -7.35 -16.46 15.54
CA THR A 217 -6.78 -17.07 16.75
C THR A 217 -6.22 -16.02 17.71
N ARG A 218 -5.50 -15.02 17.18
CA ARG A 218 -4.96 -13.91 17.98
C ARG A 218 -6.06 -13.04 18.57
N ILE A 219 -7.10 -12.72 17.79
CA ILE A 219 -8.27 -11.98 18.28
C ILE A 219 -8.93 -12.75 19.43
N LYS A 220 -9.21 -14.05 19.26
CA LYS A 220 -9.79 -14.90 20.32
C LYS A 220 -8.94 -14.88 21.59
N LYS A 221 -7.62 -15.01 21.45
CA LYS A 221 -6.69 -14.91 22.59
C LYS A 221 -6.74 -13.55 23.29
N MET A 222 -6.83 -12.45 22.54
CA MET A 222 -6.98 -11.09 23.08
C MET A 222 -8.33 -10.86 23.79
N GLU A 223 -9.38 -11.59 23.40
CA GLU A 223 -10.69 -11.60 24.07
C GLU A 223 -10.76 -12.60 25.23
N GLY A 224 -9.71 -13.40 25.47
CA GLY A 224 -9.72 -14.45 26.50
C GLY A 224 -10.62 -15.65 26.16
N ILE A 225 -10.90 -15.86 24.87
CA ILE A 225 -11.69 -16.99 24.37
C ILE A 225 -10.72 -18.12 24.03
N TYR A 226 -10.73 -19.18 24.85
CA TYR A 226 -9.94 -20.39 24.64
C TYR A 226 -10.87 -21.53 24.21
N TYR A 227 -10.61 -22.13 23.05
CA TYR A 227 -11.27 -23.35 22.57
C TYR A 227 -10.31 -24.52 22.66
#